data_AF-A0A919LFH0-F1
#
_entry.id   AF-A0A919LFH0-F1
#
_cell.length_a   1.000
_cell.length_b   1.000
_cell.length_c   1.000
_cell.angle_alpha   90.00
_cell.angle_beta   90.00
_cell.angle_gamma   90.00
#
_symmetry.space_group_name_H-M   'P 1'
#
loop_
_entity.id
_entity.type
_entity.pdbx_description
1 polymer ?
#
loop_
_entity_poly.entity_id
_entity_poly.type
_entity_poly.pdbx_seq_one_letter_code
_entity_poly.pdbx_strand_id
1 'polypeptide(L)'
;MSIARRYVEFRAPGHRLPTLVELELDESLCLTIADWYASAPDSAEDPETRRQYEILKLETGQQFEAMRRAGVHVRPWLEGGQPYKSSAHLWREVVNSGTLYVYLTSLGHGESGSTPDAVTHPMVEPSEYVIDGVRFAHNDVFRAVHDFFGHIARGNPFTAHGEHLAAWDHSHMYPADCHPVLLSETVSQICWFYYGPHLRDSRGRIPSPGSEDYVPPRDRPYSPQKTTPLPHELMDGFFSLFKQVN
;
A
#
# COMPACT_ATOMS: atom_id res chain seq x y z
N MET A 1 -8.87 23.08 -6.49
CA MET A 1 -8.72 22.25 -5.25
C MET A 1 -8.60 20.80 -5.69
N SER A 2 -7.57 20.08 -5.26
CA SER A 2 -7.32 18.68 -5.65
C SER A 2 -8.45 17.76 -5.15
N ILE A 3 -8.58 16.58 -5.77
CA ILE A 3 -9.56 15.55 -5.38
C ILE A 3 -9.35 15.16 -3.91
N ALA A 4 -8.10 14.93 -3.49
CA ALA A 4 -7.76 14.62 -2.10
C ALA A 4 -8.22 15.70 -1.11
N ARG A 5 -7.99 16.98 -1.41
CA ARG A 5 -8.46 18.08 -0.55
C ARG A 5 -9.98 18.16 -0.49
N ARG A 6 -10.68 17.98 -1.62
CA ARG A 6 -12.16 17.94 -1.65
C ARG A 6 -12.71 16.77 -0.85
N TYR A 7 -12.08 15.62 -0.96
CA TYR A 7 -12.44 14.43 -0.20
C TYR A 7 -12.29 14.67 1.30
N VAL A 8 -11.11 15.11 1.73
CA VAL A 8 -10.83 15.35 3.15
C VAL A 8 -11.71 16.45 3.73
N GLU A 9 -11.93 17.57 3.03
CA GLU A 9 -12.82 18.63 3.52
C GLU A 9 -14.26 18.14 3.71
N PHE A 10 -14.73 17.23 2.85
CA PHE A 10 -16.06 16.64 2.98
C PHE A 10 -16.14 15.62 4.13
N ARG A 11 -15.10 14.79 4.31
CA ARG A 11 -15.06 13.70 5.29
C ARG A 11 -14.73 14.16 6.70
N ALA A 12 -13.80 15.10 6.83
CA ALA A 12 -13.31 15.64 8.08
C ALA A 12 -13.12 17.17 7.93
N PRO A 13 -14.21 17.96 7.97
CA PRO A 13 -14.14 19.41 7.82
C PRO A 13 -13.12 20.04 8.78
N GLY A 14 -12.22 20.87 8.24
CA GLY A 14 -11.13 21.48 9.01
C GLY A 14 -9.86 20.64 9.13
N HIS A 15 -9.87 19.36 8.75
CA HIS A 15 -8.64 18.57 8.62
C HIS A 15 -7.83 19.06 7.41
N ARG A 16 -6.55 19.31 7.61
CA ARG A 16 -5.66 19.82 6.55
C ARG A 16 -4.69 18.73 6.16
N LEU A 17 -4.73 18.37 4.87
CA LEU A 17 -3.70 17.53 4.29
C LEU A 17 -2.33 18.22 4.36
N PRO A 18 -1.26 17.47 4.68
CA PRO A 18 0.08 18.00 4.65
C PRO A 18 0.48 18.46 3.25
N THR A 19 1.40 19.44 3.18
CA THR A 19 1.82 20.06 1.90
C THR A 19 3.18 19.55 1.45
N LEU A 20 4.19 19.66 2.31
CA LEU A 20 5.58 19.28 2.04
C LEU A 20 6.18 18.68 3.31
N VAL A 21 6.85 17.54 3.13
CA VAL A 21 7.64 16.91 4.17
C VAL A 21 8.98 16.48 3.63
N GLU A 22 9.95 16.51 4.51
CA GLU A 22 11.22 15.82 4.32
C GLU A 22 11.09 14.44 4.96
N LEU A 23 11.39 13.40 4.19
CA LEU A 23 11.51 12.04 4.67
C LEU A 23 12.99 11.67 4.72
N GLU A 24 13.48 11.43 5.94
CA GLU A 24 14.76 10.80 6.19
C GLU A 24 14.49 9.33 6.52
N LEU A 25 14.83 8.43 5.58
CA LEU A 25 14.54 7.01 5.77
C LEU A 25 15.51 6.42 6.80
N ASP A 26 14.98 5.82 7.86
CA ASP A 26 15.75 5.07 8.84
C ASP A 26 15.79 3.58 8.45
N GLU A 27 16.94 3.13 7.95
CA GLU A 27 17.16 1.73 7.57
C GLU A 27 17.01 0.77 8.77
N SER A 28 17.42 1.19 9.97
CA SER A 28 17.28 0.37 11.18
C SER A 28 15.82 0.15 11.54
N LEU A 29 15.00 1.18 11.41
CA LEU A 29 13.55 1.04 11.61
C LEU A 29 12.94 0.14 10.53
N CYS A 30 13.33 0.32 9.25
CA CYS A 30 12.83 -0.51 8.16
C CYS A 30 13.16 -2.01 8.37
N LEU A 31 14.39 -2.31 8.81
CA LEU A 31 14.81 -3.67 9.17
C LEU A 31 13.98 -4.22 10.34
N THR A 32 13.72 -3.39 11.36
CA THR A 32 12.91 -3.75 12.53
C THR A 32 11.47 -4.08 12.15
N ILE A 33 10.83 -3.22 11.35
CA ILE A 33 9.47 -3.47 10.84
C ILE A 33 9.45 -4.74 9.97
N ALA A 34 10.46 -4.95 9.13
CA ALA A 34 10.54 -6.13 8.27
C ALA A 34 10.67 -7.43 9.07
N ASP A 35 11.49 -7.44 10.13
CA ASP A 35 11.68 -8.59 11.02
C ASP A 35 10.45 -8.87 11.87
N TRP A 36 9.82 -7.82 12.39
CA TRP A 36 8.53 -7.91 13.05
C TRP A 36 7.49 -8.51 12.10
N TYR A 37 7.30 -7.95 10.90
CA TYR A 37 6.29 -8.44 9.96
C TYR A 37 6.53 -9.89 9.55
N ALA A 38 7.79 -10.29 9.32
CA ALA A 38 8.14 -11.67 9.00
C ALA A 38 7.71 -12.66 10.09
N SER A 39 7.86 -12.27 11.36
CA SER A 39 7.61 -13.13 12.53
C SER A 39 6.24 -12.98 13.17
N ALA A 40 5.52 -11.88 12.91
CA ALA A 40 4.27 -11.56 13.58
C ALA A 40 3.18 -12.61 13.31
N PRO A 41 2.41 -13.05 14.31
CA PRO A 41 1.30 -13.95 14.06
C PRO A 41 0.16 -13.21 13.33
N ASP A 42 -0.66 -13.97 12.60
CA ASP A 42 -1.96 -13.47 12.12
C ASP A 42 -2.92 -13.23 13.28
N SER A 43 -3.73 -12.18 13.16
CA SER A 43 -4.76 -11.77 14.10
C SER A 43 -6.12 -11.56 13.41
N ALA A 44 -6.40 -12.28 12.33
CA ALA A 44 -7.67 -12.16 11.59
C ALA A 44 -8.93 -12.45 12.43
N GLU A 45 -8.81 -13.23 13.50
CA GLU A 45 -9.90 -13.53 14.42
C GLU A 45 -10.06 -12.51 15.56
N ASP A 46 -9.10 -11.61 15.74
CA ASP A 46 -9.16 -10.58 16.79
C ASP A 46 -10.25 -9.53 16.46
N PRO A 47 -11.21 -9.27 17.37
CA PRO A 47 -12.31 -8.34 17.10
C PRO A 47 -11.87 -6.92 16.78
N GLU A 48 -10.79 -6.44 17.41
CA GLU A 48 -10.27 -5.10 17.12
C GLU A 48 -9.63 -5.07 15.73
N THR A 49 -8.79 -6.05 15.38
CA THR A 49 -8.22 -6.20 14.04
C THR A 49 -9.33 -6.21 12.97
N ARG A 50 -10.40 -7.00 13.17
CA ARG A 50 -11.56 -7.00 12.27
C ARG A 50 -12.21 -5.63 12.14
N ARG A 51 -12.45 -4.95 13.28
CA ARG A 51 -13.02 -3.59 13.29
C ARG A 51 -12.16 -2.62 12.47
N GLN A 52 -10.84 -2.70 12.60
CA GLN A 52 -9.90 -1.84 11.88
C GLN A 52 -9.96 -2.10 10.36
N TYR A 53 -10.03 -3.37 9.94
CA TYR A 53 -10.23 -3.71 8.52
C TYR A 53 -11.59 -3.25 7.98
N GLU A 54 -12.67 -3.33 8.76
CA GLU A 54 -13.97 -2.81 8.31
C GLU A 54 -13.95 -1.29 8.11
N ILE A 55 -13.26 -0.55 8.98
CA ILE A 55 -13.04 0.91 8.79
C ILE A 55 -12.18 1.15 7.54
N LEU A 56 -11.11 0.39 7.35
CA LEU A 56 -10.25 0.48 6.16
C LEU A 56 -11.05 0.25 4.88
N LYS A 57 -11.84 -0.83 4.81
CA LYS A 57 -12.71 -1.17 3.66
C LYS A 57 -13.72 -0.07 3.36
N LEU A 58 -14.41 0.42 4.40
CA LEU A 58 -15.42 1.47 4.27
C LEU A 58 -14.82 2.78 3.74
N GLU A 59 -13.72 3.24 4.34
CA GLU A 59 -13.06 4.48 3.94
C GLU A 59 -12.45 4.35 2.53
N THR A 60 -11.86 3.19 2.22
CA THR A 60 -11.34 2.86 0.87
C THR A 60 -12.43 2.98 -0.19
N GLY A 61 -13.63 2.43 0.06
CA GLY A 61 -14.76 2.55 -0.88
C GLY A 61 -15.21 4.00 -1.10
N GLN A 62 -15.19 4.83 -0.06
CA GLN A 62 -15.53 6.24 -0.19
C GLN A 62 -14.49 7.03 -0.99
N GLN A 63 -13.20 6.77 -0.75
CA GLN A 63 -12.11 7.32 -1.55
C GLN A 63 -12.22 6.90 -3.03
N PHE A 64 -12.54 5.64 -3.28
CA PHE A 64 -12.71 5.07 -4.61
C PHE A 64 -13.85 5.77 -5.37
N GLU A 65 -15.00 5.97 -4.73
CA GLU A 65 -16.12 6.70 -5.32
C GLU A 65 -15.79 8.17 -5.55
N ALA A 66 -15.06 8.83 -4.65
CA ALA A 66 -14.62 10.20 -4.85
C ALA A 66 -13.69 10.35 -6.06
N MET A 67 -12.77 9.40 -6.23
CA MET A 67 -11.87 9.32 -7.39
C MET A 67 -12.67 9.10 -8.69
N ARG A 68 -13.62 8.15 -8.72
CA ARG A 68 -14.45 7.87 -9.90
C ARG A 68 -15.35 9.06 -10.29
N ARG A 69 -15.98 9.71 -9.32
CA ARG A 69 -16.78 10.93 -9.54
C ARG A 69 -15.97 12.09 -10.11
N ALA A 70 -14.65 12.10 -9.88
CA ALA A 70 -13.74 13.08 -10.44
C ALA A 70 -13.26 12.73 -11.86
N GLY A 71 -13.73 11.61 -12.44
CA GLY A 71 -13.46 11.24 -13.84
C GLY A 71 -12.34 10.23 -14.03
N VAL A 72 -11.84 9.59 -12.97
CA VAL A 72 -10.86 8.50 -13.10
C VAL A 72 -11.58 7.19 -13.41
N HIS A 73 -11.18 6.54 -14.50
CA HIS A 73 -11.71 5.26 -14.92
C HIS A 73 -10.82 4.13 -14.42
N VAL A 74 -11.27 3.41 -13.39
CA VAL A 74 -10.55 2.22 -12.91
C VAL A 74 -10.94 1.01 -13.76
N ARG A 75 -9.95 0.21 -14.17
CA ARG A 75 -10.15 -1.01 -14.97
C ARG A 75 -9.27 -2.15 -14.48
N PRO A 76 -9.70 -3.42 -14.59
CA PRO A 76 -8.83 -4.54 -14.29
C PRO A 76 -7.71 -4.65 -15.34
N TRP A 77 -6.48 -4.93 -14.90
CA TRP A 77 -5.42 -5.40 -15.79
C TRP A 77 -5.57 -6.90 -16.00
N LEU A 78 -5.89 -7.31 -17.24
CA LEU A 78 -6.15 -8.71 -17.59
C LEU A 78 -5.09 -9.31 -18.52
N GLU A 79 -4.06 -8.54 -18.84
CA GLU A 79 -2.93 -8.99 -19.66
C GLU A 79 -1.83 -9.60 -18.79
N GLY A 80 -0.85 -10.24 -19.43
CA GLY A 80 0.31 -10.80 -18.73
C GLY A 80 1.24 -9.74 -18.16
N GLY A 81 1.86 -10.02 -17.02
CA GLY A 81 2.80 -9.12 -16.36
C GLY A 81 2.15 -7.95 -15.64
N GLN A 82 2.96 -6.96 -15.25
CA GLN A 82 2.52 -5.77 -14.51
C GLN A 82 1.99 -4.69 -15.48
N PRO A 83 0.92 -3.94 -15.11
CA PRO A 83 0.40 -2.84 -15.94
C PRO A 83 1.40 -1.69 -16.08
N TYR A 84 2.26 -1.50 -15.07
CA TYR A 84 3.17 -0.36 -15.01
C TYR A 84 4.61 -0.76 -14.78
N LYS A 85 5.51 -0.22 -15.62
CA LYS A 85 6.97 -0.41 -15.47
C LYS A 85 7.59 0.45 -14.37
N SER A 86 6.93 1.55 -14.01
CA SER A 86 7.37 2.50 -12.99
C SER A 86 6.22 3.45 -12.62
N SER A 87 6.38 4.20 -11.53
CA SER A 87 5.45 5.26 -11.12
C SER A 87 5.33 6.36 -12.18
N ALA A 88 6.40 6.65 -12.93
CA ALA A 88 6.37 7.61 -14.03
C ALA A 88 5.55 7.09 -15.23
N HIS A 89 5.56 5.77 -15.47
CA HIS A 89 4.69 5.14 -16.45
C HIS A 89 3.23 5.19 -15.98
N LEU A 90 2.95 4.80 -14.73
CA LEU A 90 1.64 4.93 -14.09
C LEU A 90 1.09 6.36 -14.27
N TRP A 91 1.84 7.36 -13.80
CA TRP A 91 1.41 8.76 -13.86
C TRP A 91 1.08 9.19 -15.28
N ARG A 92 1.96 8.89 -16.25
CA ARG A 92 1.75 9.27 -17.65
C ARG A 92 0.51 8.62 -18.23
N GLU A 93 0.33 7.32 -18.01
CA GLU A 93 -0.81 6.58 -18.55
C GLU A 93 -2.12 7.10 -17.97
N VAL A 94 -2.21 7.28 -16.64
CA VAL A 94 -3.45 7.76 -16.00
C VAL A 94 -3.74 9.22 -16.36
N VAL A 95 -2.74 10.10 -16.38
CA VAL A 95 -2.95 11.51 -16.74
C VAL A 95 -3.36 11.67 -18.20
N ASN A 96 -2.82 10.86 -19.11
CA ASN A 96 -3.14 10.95 -20.53
C ASN A 96 -4.48 10.30 -20.88
N SER A 97 -4.79 9.14 -20.30
CA SER A 97 -5.96 8.34 -20.67
C SER A 97 -7.16 8.49 -19.74
N GLY A 98 -6.94 9.06 -18.55
CA GLY A 98 -7.91 9.01 -17.44
C GLY A 98 -8.13 7.61 -16.87
N THR A 99 -7.40 6.59 -17.34
CA THR A 99 -7.63 5.19 -16.99
C THR A 99 -6.53 4.66 -16.07
N LEU A 100 -6.92 4.16 -14.90
CA LEU A 100 -6.06 3.44 -13.95
C LEU A 100 -6.33 1.94 -14.04
N TYR A 101 -5.32 1.17 -14.43
CA TYR A 101 -5.36 -0.28 -14.48
C TYR A 101 -4.88 -0.89 -13.16
N VAL A 102 -5.69 -1.75 -12.58
CA VAL A 102 -5.37 -2.43 -11.31
C VAL A 102 -4.87 -3.83 -11.61
N TYR A 103 -3.66 -4.14 -11.14
CA TYR A 103 -3.19 -5.53 -11.09
C TYR A 103 -4.00 -6.28 -10.03
N LEU A 104 -4.82 -7.23 -10.48
CA LEU A 104 -5.81 -7.88 -9.63
C LEU A 104 -5.16 -8.79 -8.59
N THR A 105 -5.74 -8.78 -7.41
CA THR A 105 -5.49 -9.70 -6.30
C THR A 105 -5.55 -11.13 -6.83
N SER A 106 -6.60 -11.51 -7.58
CA SER A 106 -6.73 -12.85 -8.15
C SER A 106 -5.60 -13.28 -9.10
N LEU A 107 -4.85 -12.33 -9.69
CA LEU A 107 -3.73 -12.59 -10.61
C LEU A 107 -2.36 -12.49 -9.91
N GLY A 108 -2.27 -11.70 -8.84
CA GLY A 108 -1.03 -11.47 -8.10
C GLY A 108 -0.63 -12.57 -7.12
N HIS A 109 -1.47 -13.57 -6.88
CA HIS A 109 -1.18 -14.67 -5.94
C HIS A 109 -0.34 -15.81 -6.55
N GLY A 110 0.28 -15.59 -7.72
CA GLY A 110 1.37 -16.40 -8.28
C GLY A 110 0.99 -17.79 -8.83
N GLU A 111 1.81 -18.29 -9.76
CA GLU A 111 1.78 -19.68 -10.28
C GLU A 111 2.15 -20.74 -9.21
N SER A 112 2.56 -20.31 -8.02
CA SER A 112 2.61 -21.13 -6.80
C SER A 112 1.35 -20.85 -5.97
N GLY A 113 0.21 -21.24 -6.54
CA GLY A 113 -1.11 -20.95 -6.01
C GLY A 113 -1.21 -21.24 -4.51
N SER A 114 -1.91 -20.32 -3.84
CA SER A 114 -2.42 -20.51 -2.49
C SER A 114 -1.32 -20.58 -1.42
N THR A 115 -0.97 -19.43 -0.82
CA THR A 115 -0.90 -19.49 0.64
C THR A 115 -2.33 -19.77 1.12
N PRO A 116 -2.58 -20.84 1.89
CA PRO A 116 -3.88 -21.09 2.50
C PRO A 116 -4.41 -19.86 3.26
N ASP A 117 -3.49 -19.02 3.74
CA ASP A 117 -3.72 -17.81 4.53
C ASP A 117 -4.37 -16.67 3.74
N ALA A 118 -4.20 -16.64 2.40
CA ALA A 118 -4.85 -15.64 1.56
C ALA A 118 -6.37 -15.82 1.50
N VAL A 119 -6.91 -17.01 1.78
CA VAL A 119 -8.36 -17.27 1.73
C VAL A 119 -9.10 -16.64 2.93
N THR A 120 -8.40 -16.34 4.03
CA THR A 120 -8.97 -15.74 5.25
C THR A 120 -8.67 -14.25 5.43
N HIS A 121 -7.89 -13.64 4.53
CA HIS A 121 -7.48 -12.26 4.67
C HIS A 121 -8.65 -11.28 4.38
N PRO A 122 -8.99 -10.32 5.26
CA PRO A 122 -10.14 -9.44 5.06
C PRO A 122 -10.13 -8.67 3.73
N MET A 123 -8.94 -8.35 3.21
CA MET A 123 -8.80 -7.62 1.95
C MET A 123 -9.02 -8.47 0.68
N VAL A 124 -9.03 -9.81 0.76
CA VAL A 124 -9.36 -10.65 -0.40
C VAL A 124 -10.87 -10.84 -0.58
N GLU A 125 -11.66 -10.45 0.40
CA GLU A 125 -13.11 -10.52 0.34
C GLU A 125 -13.65 -9.70 -0.84
N PRO A 126 -14.73 -10.16 -1.50
CA PRO A 126 -15.31 -9.45 -2.62
C PRO A 126 -15.89 -8.11 -2.17
N SER A 127 -15.54 -7.04 -2.87
CA SER A 127 -16.16 -5.73 -2.72
C SER A 127 -17.48 -5.64 -3.50
N GLU A 128 -18.20 -4.51 -3.34
CA GLU A 128 -19.40 -4.23 -4.11
C GLU A 128 -19.14 -3.94 -5.60
N TYR A 129 -17.90 -3.64 -5.98
CA TYR A 129 -17.57 -3.15 -7.31
C TYR A 129 -17.40 -4.28 -8.35
N VAL A 130 -18.16 -4.17 -9.43
CA VAL A 130 -17.96 -4.96 -10.66
C VAL A 130 -17.55 -4.03 -11.78
N ILE A 131 -16.38 -4.27 -12.36
CA ILE A 131 -15.80 -3.43 -13.40
C ILE A 131 -15.38 -4.34 -14.54
N ASP A 132 -15.84 -4.04 -15.75
CA ASP A 132 -15.58 -4.85 -16.95
C ASP A 132 -15.87 -6.35 -16.75
N GLY A 133 -16.92 -6.67 -15.99
CA GLY A 133 -17.33 -8.04 -15.68
C GLY A 133 -16.53 -8.72 -14.55
N VAL A 134 -15.54 -8.05 -13.96
CA VAL A 134 -14.70 -8.57 -12.87
C VAL A 134 -15.18 -8.02 -11.53
N ARG A 135 -15.43 -8.92 -10.57
CA ARG A 135 -15.67 -8.57 -9.16
C ARG A 135 -14.34 -8.21 -8.51
N PHE A 136 -14.19 -6.97 -8.07
CA PHE A 136 -12.98 -6.52 -7.38
C PHE A 136 -13.00 -7.04 -5.93
N ALA A 137 -11.86 -7.49 -5.43
CA ALA A 137 -11.63 -7.67 -3.99
C ALA A 137 -11.45 -6.30 -3.31
N HIS A 138 -11.63 -6.22 -2.00
CA HIS A 138 -11.33 -4.98 -1.26
C HIS A 138 -9.89 -4.50 -1.47
N ASN A 139 -8.93 -5.41 -1.63
CA ASN A 139 -7.54 -5.10 -1.94
C ASN A 139 -7.38 -4.46 -3.33
N ASP A 140 -8.17 -4.85 -4.33
CA ASP A 140 -8.11 -4.25 -5.67
C ASP A 140 -8.55 -2.78 -5.63
N VAL A 141 -9.59 -2.51 -4.83
CA VAL A 141 -10.09 -1.15 -4.56
C VAL A 141 -9.04 -0.35 -3.80
N PHE A 142 -8.41 -0.96 -2.78
CA PHE A 142 -7.36 -0.33 -1.99
C PHE A 142 -6.13 0.04 -2.83
N ARG A 143 -5.66 -0.88 -3.67
CA ARG A 143 -4.57 -0.65 -4.63
C ARG A 143 -4.88 0.52 -5.55
N ALA A 144 -6.11 0.60 -6.08
CA ALA A 144 -6.52 1.71 -6.92
C ALA A 144 -6.45 3.08 -6.21
N VAL A 145 -6.99 3.18 -4.99
CA VAL A 145 -6.97 4.46 -4.26
C VAL A 145 -5.56 4.81 -3.78
N HIS A 146 -4.75 3.82 -3.40
CA HIS A 146 -3.36 4.03 -3.02
C HIS A 146 -2.50 4.49 -4.19
N ASP A 147 -2.61 3.84 -5.35
CA ASP A 147 -1.94 4.27 -6.59
C ASP A 147 -2.33 5.70 -6.97
N PHE A 148 -3.60 6.04 -6.83
CA PHE A 148 -4.07 7.37 -7.17
C PHE A 148 -3.64 8.46 -6.17
N PHE A 149 -3.95 8.29 -4.88
CA PHE A 149 -3.69 9.32 -3.87
C PHE A 149 -2.25 9.32 -3.37
N GLY A 150 -1.64 8.14 -3.25
CA GLY A 150 -0.26 7.95 -2.80
C GLY A 150 0.76 8.25 -3.89
N HIS A 151 0.59 7.71 -5.10
CA HIS A 151 1.60 7.84 -6.16
C HIS A 151 1.29 8.94 -7.19
N ILE A 152 0.08 8.97 -7.76
CA ILE A 152 -0.23 9.90 -8.86
C ILE A 152 -0.41 11.34 -8.37
N ALA A 153 -1.25 11.54 -7.35
CA ALA A 153 -1.62 12.87 -6.87
C ALA A 153 -0.45 13.63 -6.24
N ARG A 154 0.57 12.90 -5.77
CA ARG A 154 1.74 13.44 -5.05
C ARG A 154 3.05 13.27 -5.82
N GLY A 155 3.09 12.41 -6.84
CA GLY A 155 4.29 12.13 -7.62
C GLY A 155 5.29 11.21 -6.92
N ASN A 156 4.84 10.42 -5.94
CA ASN A 156 5.72 9.55 -5.17
C ASN A 156 6.15 8.31 -5.99
N PRO A 157 7.45 7.97 -6.02
CA PRO A 157 7.94 6.86 -6.84
C PRO A 157 7.73 5.48 -6.22
N PHE A 158 7.80 4.42 -7.03
CA PHE A 158 7.81 3.03 -6.58
C PHE A 158 9.21 2.63 -6.07
N THR A 159 9.64 3.25 -4.97
CA THR A 159 10.89 2.97 -4.26
C THR A 159 10.60 2.91 -2.77
N ALA A 160 11.46 2.30 -1.95
CA ALA A 160 11.26 2.28 -0.49
C ALA A 160 10.91 3.68 0.07
N HIS A 161 11.66 4.71 -0.33
CA HIS A 161 11.41 6.10 0.05
C HIS A 161 10.04 6.62 -0.45
N GLY A 162 9.72 6.39 -1.72
CA GLY A 162 8.46 6.86 -2.30
C GLY A 162 7.22 6.13 -1.76
N GLU A 163 7.33 4.84 -1.44
CA GLU A 163 6.27 4.07 -0.77
C GLU A 163 6.02 4.59 0.65
N HIS A 164 7.07 4.97 1.40
CA HIS A 164 6.89 5.58 2.73
C HIS A 164 6.20 6.95 2.63
N LEU A 165 6.58 7.79 1.65
CA LEU A 165 5.87 9.04 1.36
C LEU A 165 4.42 8.80 0.96
N ALA A 166 4.16 7.82 0.08
CA ALA A 166 2.82 7.48 -0.36
C ALA A 166 1.95 6.97 0.81
N ALA A 167 2.48 6.10 1.65
CA ALA A 167 1.80 5.59 2.84
C ALA A 167 1.49 6.72 3.84
N TRP A 168 2.44 7.61 4.07
CA TRP A 168 2.27 8.75 4.98
C TRP A 168 1.26 9.78 4.46
N ASP A 169 1.37 10.19 3.19
CA ASP A 169 0.40 11.11 2.58
C ASP A 169 -1.01 10.50 2.60
N HIS A 170 -1.12 9.20 2.26
CA HIS A 170 -2.40 8.51 2.18
C HIS A 170 -3.02 8.25 3.55
N SER A 171 -2.23 8.01 4.61
CA SER A 171 -2.77 7.76 5.95
C SER A 171 -3.53 8.96 6.54
N HIS A 172 -3.20 10.18 6.12
CA HIS A 172 -3.95 11.40 6.47
C HIS A 172 -5.34 11.47 5.82
N MET A 173 -5.66 10.54 4.91
CA MET A 173 -6.99 10.38 4.33
C MET A 173 -7.81 9.27 5.01
N TYR A 174 -7.26 8.61 6.03
CA TYR A 174 -7.92 7.55 6.80
C TYR A 174 -8.11 7.95 8.26
N PRO A 175 -9.18 7.47 8.93
CA PRO A 175 -9.31 7.56 10.37
C PRO A 175 -8.14 6.87 11.09
N ALA A 176 -7.64 7.50 12.16
CA ALA A 176 -6.54 6.96 12.97
C ALA A 176 -6.81 5.53 13.49
N ASP A 177 -8.07 5.21 13.77
CA ASP A 177 -8.52 3.88 14.20
C ASP A 177 -8.08 2.74 13.28
N CYS A 178 -7.91 2.97 11.97
CA CYS A 178 -7.47 1.92 11.03
C CYS A 178 -6.01 2.04 10.61
N HIS A 179 -5.25 3.00 11.16
CA HIS A 179 -3.83 3.15 10.84
C HIS A 179 -2.99 1.89 11.10
N PRO A 180 -3.21 1.10 12.18
CA PRO A 180 -2.43 -0.12 12.40
C PRO A 180 -2.50 -1.12 11.26
N VAL A 181 -3.70 -1.40 10.72
CA VAL A 181 -3.87 -2.31 9.57
C VAL A 181 -3.47 -1.63 8.26
N LEU A 182 -3.78 -0.34 8.08
CA LEU A 182 -3.38 0.42 6.88
C LEU A 182 -1.86 0.42 6.69
N LEU A 183 -1.10 0.66 7.76
CA LEU A 183 0.37 0.66 7.73
C LEU A 183 0.94 -0.75 7.72
N SER A 184 0.16 -1.77 8.08
CA SER A 184 0.52 -3.16 7.80
C SER A 184 0.45 -3.47 6.31
N GLU A 185 -0.65 -3.11 5.65
CA GLU A 185 -0.87 -3.31 4.21
C GLU A 185 0.06 -2.49 3.31
N THR A 186 0.67 -1.43 3.85
CA THR A 186 1.58 -0.54 3.12
C THR A 186 3.00 -0.65 3.64
N VAL A 187 3.30 0.00 4.77
CA VAL A 187 4.66 0.11 5.32
C VAL A 187 5.26 -1.25 5.65
N SER A 188 4.52 -2.15 6.29
CA SER A 188 5.09 -3.43 6.74
C SER A 188 5.42 -4.35 5.58
N GLN A 189 4.52 -4.47 4.60
CA GLN A 189 4.76 -5.21 3.37
C GLN A 189 5.94 -4.63 2.57
N ILE A 190 6.03 -3.30 2.47
CA ILE A 190 7.14 -2.62 1.77
C ILE A 190 8.46 -2.77 2.52
N CYS A 191 8.48 -2.64 3.84
CA CYS A 191 9.66 -2.90 4.65
C CYS A 191 10.10 -4.36 4.48
N TRP A 192 9.19 -5.32 4.49
CA TRP A 192 9.52 -6.71 4.20
C TRP A 192 10.08 -6.88 2.78
N PHE A 193 9.47 -6.28 1.76
CA PHE A 193 9.90 -6.40 0.37
C PHE A 193 11.28 -5.77 0.10
N TYR A 194 11.62 -4.67 0.78
CA TYR A 194 12.90 -3.98 0.58
C TYR A 194 13.99 -4.38 1.57
N TYR A 195 13.62 -4.82 2.78
CA TYR A 195 14.52 -5.03 3.91
C TYR A 195 14.34 -6.38 4.62
N GLY A 196 13.47 -7.26 4.12
CA GLY A 196 13.12 -8.51 4.78
C GLY A 196 14.27 -9.52 4.90
N PRO A 197 14.15 -10.49 5.83
CA PRO A 197 15.16 -11.54 6.03
C PRO A 197 15.54 -12.31 4.76
N HIS A 198 14.61 -12.43 3.81
CA HIS A 198 14.82 -13.14 2.54
C HIS A 198 15.84 -12.49 1.60
N LEU A 199 16.28 -11.25 1.89
CA LEU A 199 17.29 -10.52 1.11
C LEU A 199 18.65 -10.46 1.81
N ARG A 200 18.77 -10.97 3.03
CA ARG A 200 19.93 -10.74 3.88
C ARG A 200 20.92 -11.90 3.78
N ASP A 201 22.21 -11.57 3.74
CA ASP A 201 23.30 -12.53 3.82
C ASP A 201 23.40 -13.16 5.24
N SER A 202 24.34 -14.09 5.43
CA SER A 202 24.57 -14.74 6.73
C SER A 202 25.03 -13.79 7.85
N ARG A 203 25.33 -12.53 7.52
CA ARG A 203 25.71 -11.45 8.45
C ARG A 203 24.56 -10.46 8.66
N GLY A 204 23.38 -10.71 8.11
CA GLY A 204 22.21 -9.85 8.21
C GLY A 204 22.24 -8.63 7.29
N ARG A 205 23.15 -8.56 6.31
CA ARG A 205 23.27 -7.41 5.41
C ARG A 205 22.55 -7.67 4.10
N ILE A 206 21.95 -6.63 3.52
CA ILE A 206 21.35 -6.70 2.19
C ILE A 206 22.46 -6.44 1.15
N PRO A 207 22.77 -7.40 0.25
CA PRO A 207 23.79 -7.20 -0.78
C PRO A 207 23.50 -5.97 -1.64
N SER A 208 24.55 -5.28 -2.07
CA SER A 208 24.40 -4.09 -2.93
C SER A 208 24.21 -4.48 -4.40
N PRO A 209 23.52 -3.65 -5.21
CA PRO A 209 23.39 -3.89 -6.64
C PRO A 209 24.74 -4.18 -7.32
N GLY A 210 24.79 -5.25 -8.12
CA GLY A 210 26.01 -5.72 -8.79
C GLY A 210 26.79 -6.80 -8.04
N SER A 211 26.40 -7.12 -6.80
CA SER A 211 26.92 -8.29 -6.08
C SER A 211 26.25 -9.57 -6.59
N GLU A 212 26.95 -10.71 -6.53
CA GLU A 212 26.43 -12.01 -7.00
C GLU A 212 25.13 -12.41 -6.28
N ASP A 213 25.06 -12.15 -4.97
CA ASP A 213 23.90 -12.47 -4.13
C ASP A 213 22.81 -11.39 -4.12
N TYR A 214 22.91 -10.36 -4.97
CA TYR A 214 21.91 -9.30 -5.03
C TYR A 214 20.63 -9.76 -5.73
N VAL A 215 19.50 -9.71 -5.03
CA VAL A 215 18.18 -9.98 -5.60
C VAL A 215 17.53 -8.66 -6.05
N PRO A 216 17.42 -8.39 -7.37
CA PRO A 216 16.77 -7.17 -7.86
C PRO A 216 15.26 -7.22 -7.62
N PRO A 217 14.56 -6.08 -7.48
CA PRO A 217 13.14 -6.04 -7.13
C PRO A 217 12.22 -6.93 -7.98
N ARG A 218 12.49 -7.05 -9.29
CA ARG A 218 11.70 -7.89 -10.21
C ARG A 218 11.76 -9.39 -9.91
N ASP A 219 12.81 -9.84 -9.22
CA ASP A 219 13.09 -11.24 -8.92
C ASP A 219 12.79 -11.55 -7.43
N ARG A 220 12.25 -10.57 -6.68
CA ARG A 220 11.85 -10.75 -5.28
C ARG A 220 10.45 -11.34 -5.18
N PRO A 221 10.19 -12.21 -4.19
CA PRO A 221 8.83 -12.67 -3.90
C PRO A 221 7.95 -11.51 -3.41
N TYR A 222 6.64 -11.63 -3.62
CA TYR A 222 5.68 -10.76 -2.96
C TYR A 222 5.66 -11.02 -1.44
N SER A 223 5.29 -10.01 -0.67
CA SER A 223 5.10 -10.12 0.77
C SER A 223 4.03 -11.15 1.11
N PRO A 224 4.24 -11.98 2.15
CA PRO A 224 3.17 -12.77 2.73
C PRO A 224 1.99 -11.87 3.08
N GLN A 225 0.77 -12.33 2.80
CA GLN A 225 -0.45 -11.58 3.09
C GLN A 225 -0.88 -11.89 4.53
N LYS A 226 -0.45 -11.07 5.48
CA LYS A 226 -0.68 -11.30 6.92
C LYS A 226 -1.65 -10.28 7.49
N THR A 227 -2.61 -10.76 8.27
CA THR A 227 -3.58 -9.94 8.97
C THR A 227 -3.00 -9.57 10.33
N THR A 228 -2.04 -8.64 10.37
CA THR A 228 -1.31 -8.29 11.59
C THR A 228 -1.18 -6.78 11.74
N PRO A 229 -1.91 -6.12 12.67
CA PRO A 229 -1.82 -4.68 12.87
C PRO A 229 -0.41 -4.23 13.27
N LEU A 230 0.11 -3.18 12.64
CA LEU A 230 1.39 -2.60 13.01
C LEU A 230 1.33 -2.07 14.46
N PRO A 231 2.24 -2.50 15.37
CA PRO A 231 2.23 -2.04 16.75
C PRO A 231 2.47 -0.54 16.85
N HIS A 232 1.85 0.09 17.85
CA HIS A 232 1.95 1.53 18.07
C HIS A 232 3.39 2.04 18.11
N GLU A 233 4.32 1.33 18.74
CA GLU A 233 5.73 1.74 18.80
C GLU A 233 6.39 1.83 17.41
N LEU A 234 6.12 0.87 16.53
CA LEU A 234 6.65 0.88 15.16
C LEU A 234 5.94 1.91 14.28
N MET A 235 4.65 2.12 14.52
CA MET A 235 3.87 3.17 13.86
C MET A 235 4.37 4.58 14.27
N ASP A 236 4.62 4.82 15.55
CA ASP A 236 5.19 6.07 16.05
C ASP A 236 6.59 6.29 15.46
N GLY A 237 7.40 5.23 15.39
CA GLY A 237 8.69 5.23 14.69
C GLY A 237 8.53 5.66 13.22
N PHE A 238 7.59 5.07 12.48
CA PHE A 238 7.32 5.43 11.09
C PHE A 238 6.92 6.90 10.97
N PHE A 239 5.97 7.39 11.77
CA PHE A 239 5.54 8.79 11.70
C PHE A 239 6.64 9.78 12.10
N SER A 240 7.59 9.38 12.95
CA SER A 240 8.72 10.21 13.35
C SER A 240 9.72 10.48 12.22
N LEU A 241 9.69 9.70 11.12
CA LEU A 241 10.56 9.88 9.96
C LEU A 241 10.26 11.15 9.16
N PHE A 242 9.08 11.75 9.34
CA PHE A 242 8.57 12.84 8.51
C PHE A 242 8.68 14.17 9.23
N LYS A 243 9.49 15.08 8.67
CA LYS A 243 9.70 16.44 9.20
C LYS A 243 8.93 17.43 8.34
N GLN A 244 8.12 18.29 8.97
CA GLN A 244 7.43 19.37 8.26
C GLN A 244 8.46 20.37 7.75
N VAL A 245 8.38 20.69 6.47
CA VAL A 245 9.17 21.77 5.87
C VAL A 245 8.36 23.05 6.07
N ASN A 246 8.92 24.00 6.85
CA ASN A 246 8.36 25.34 7.03
C ASN A 246 8.41 26.17 5.75
#